data_AF-T1BV85-F1
#
_entry.id   AF-T1BV85-F1
#
_cell.length_a   1.000
_cell.length_b   1.000
_cell.length_c   1.000
_cell.angle_alpha   90.00
_cell.angle_beta   90.00
_cell.angle_gamma   90.00
#
_symmetry.space_group_name_H-M   'P 1'
#
loop_
_entity.id
_entity.type
_entity.pdbx_description
1 polymer ?
#
loop_
_entity_poly.entity_id
_entity_poly.type
_entity_poly.pdbx_seq_one_letter_code
_entity_poly.pdbx_strand_id
1 'polypeptide(L)'
;EVVSTTSNDDFNSESLNGNATPEELVAVLTEQVAELRQRLQDSPLRMRALEEKLLEVNGQLSQTVTRNEKLTVTLQQAREHIATLREEVEKLTQPPSAYGIFLSLNDDGSADIITSGRKMRVSMHPDLLDEEITIGQEVALNDSFAVIFARSPE
;
A
#
# COMPACT_ATOMS: atom_id res chain seq x y z
N GLU A 1 16.43 -21.86 -4.00
CA GLU A 1 15.99 -23.25 -4.16
C GLU A 1 16.64 -23.82 -5.41
N VAL A 2 17.07 -25.06 -5.34
CA VAL A 2 18.23 -25.63 -6.03
C VAL A 2 17.99 -25.81 -7.54
N VAL A 3 18.86 -25.21 -8.37
CA VAL A 3 19.00 -25.55 -9.80
C VAL A 3 19.75 -26.89 -9.86
N SER A 4 19.01 -27.98 -9.96
CA SER A 4 19.54 -29.30 -10.27
C SER A 4 19.77 -29.40 -11.78
N THR A 5 20.96 -28.99 -12.21
CA THR A 5 21.61 -29.51 -13.42
C THR A 5 21.91 -31.00 -13.20
N THR A 6 20.99 -31.84 -13.62
CA THR A 6 21.13 -33.30 -13.78
C THR A 6 20.63 -33.55 -15.21
N SER A 7 21.37 -34.13 -16.14
CA SER A 7 22.50 -35.04 -16.04
C SER A 7 23.35 -34.90 -17.30
N ASN A 8 24.66 -34.69 -17.14
CA ASN A 8 25.63 -34.84 -18.21
C ASN A 8 25.86 -36.34 -18.45
N ASP A 9 25.74 -36.72 -19.71
CA ASP A 9 26.61 -37.64 -20.44
C ASP A 9 26.95 -38.99 -19.79
N ASP A 10 25.98 -39.90 -19.77
CA ASP A 10 26.27 -41.34 -19.90
C ASP A 10 26.30 -41.73 -21.38
N PHE A 11 27.26 -41.17 -22.14
CA PHE A 11 27.64 -41.72 -23.43
C PHE A 11 28.48 -42.98 -23.16
N ASN A 12 27.81 -44.12 -23.22
CA ASN A 12 28.41 -45.44 -23.17
C ASN A 12 29.52 -45.55 -24.23
N SER A 13 30.78 -45.40 -23.81
CA SER A 13 31.97 -45.44 -24.67
C SER A 13 32.64 -46.82 -24.72
N GLU A 14 31.97 -47.86 -24.24
CA GLU A 14 32.57 -49.18 -24.03
C GLU A 14 32.24 -50.28 -25.07
N SER A 15 31.61 -49.97 -26.20
CA SER A 15 31.28 -50.99 -27.21
C SER A 15 31.77 -50.69 -28.63
N LEU A 16 33.03 -50.28 -28.77
CA LEU A 16 33.75 -50.35 -30.05
C LEU A 16 34.97 -51.28 -29.92
N ASN A 17 34.71 -52.53 -29.57
CA ASN A 17 35.65 -53.61 -29.85
C ASN A 17 35.73 -53.80 -31.38
N GLY A 18 36.94 -53.77 -31.92
CA GLY A 18 37.26 -53.66 -33.36
C GLY A 18 36.88 -54.82 -34.27
N ASN A 19 35.67 -55.36 -34.13
CA ASN A 19 35.06 -56.33 -35.05
C ASN A 19 33.51 -56.26 -35.07
N ALA A 20 32.93 -55.08 -34.81
CA ALA A 20 31.49 -54.87 -34.97
C ALA A 20 31.09 -55.02 -36.44
N THR A 21 30.05 -55.81 -36.72
CA THR A 21 29.55 -55.95 -38.09
C THR A 21 28.94 -54.62 -38.53
N PRO A 22 28.98 -54.28 -39.83
CA PRO A 22 28.36 -53.05 -40.33
C PRO A 22 26.87 -52.95 -39.99
N GLU A 23 26.17 -54.07 -39.81
CA GLU A 23 24.75 -54.12 -39.40
C GLU A 23 24.54 -53.66 -37.95
N GLU A 24 25.44 -54.03 -37.05
CA GLU A 24 25.37 -53.67 -35.63
C GLU A 24 25.66 -52.17 -35.42
N LEU A 25 26.61 -51.63 -36.18
CA LEU A 25 26.88 -50.18 -36.20
C LEU A 25 25.68 -49.40 -36.73
N VAL A 26 25.05 -49.88 -37.82
CA VAL A 26 23.85 -49.26 -38.39
C VAL A 26 22.69 -49.28 -37.38
N ALA A 27 22.49 -50.38 -36.65
CA ALA A 27 21.46 -50.47 -35.62
C ALA A 27 21.66 -49.42 -34.51
N VAL A 28 22.88 -49.31 -33.96
CA VAL A 28 23.21 -48.32 -32.93
C VAL A 28 23.03 -46.88 -33.43
N LEU A 29 23.48 -46.57 -34.65
CA LEU A 29 23.29 -45.24 -35.22
C LEU A 29 21.80 -44.93 -35.47
N THR A 30 20.99 -45.91 -35.90
CA THR A 30 19.55 -45.68 -36.10
C THR A 30 18.82 -45.42 -34.79
N GLU A 31 19.22 -46.08 -33.70
CA GLU A 31 18.69 -45.84 -32.36
C GLU A 31 19.09 -44.45 -31.85
N GLN A 32 20.34 -44.04 -32.03
CA GLN A 32 20.80 -42.68 -31.70
C GLN A 32 20.08 -41.59 -32.51
N VAL A 33 19.81 -41.84 -33.80
CA VAL A 33 19.03 -40.90 -34.63
C VAL A 33 17.57 -40.83 -34.17
N ALA A 34 16.98 -41.95 -33.75
CA ALA A 34 15.63 -41.96 -33.20
C ALA A 34 15.56 -41.16 -31.88
N GLU A 35 16.53 -41.34 -30.99
CA GLU A 35 16.61 -40.60 -29.74
C GLU A 35 16.81 -39.09 -29.96
N LEU A 36 17.74 -38.70 -30.85
CA LEU A 36 17.96 -37.29 -31.18
C LEU A 36 16.72 -36.65 -31.83
N ARG A 37 16.00 -37.38 -32.68
CA ARG A 37 14.73 -36.92 -33.26
C ARG A 37 13.67 -36.72 -32.19
N GLN A 38 13.58 -37.64 -31.22
CA GLN A 38 12.64 -37.51 -30.11
C GLN A 38 12.98 -36.29 -29.23
N ARG A 39 14.26 -36.10 -28.87
CA ARG A 39 14.71 -34.92 -28.11
C ARG A 39 14.44 -33.61 -28.87
N LEU A 40 14.63 -33.60 -30.19
CA LEU A 40 14.30 -32.45 -31.04
C LEU A 40 12.80 -32.19 -31.14
N GLN A 41 11.95 -33.20 -31.05
CA GLN A 41 10.49 -33.05 -31.02
C GLN A 41 9.98 -32.56 -29.66
N ASP A 42 10.63 -32.93 -28.56
CA ASP A 42 10.28 -32.46 -27.21
C ASP A 42 10.73 -31.02 -26.94
N SER A 43 11.83 -30.58 -27.56
CA SER A 43 12.36 -29.22 -27.44
C SER A 43 11.36 -28.09 -27.79
N PRO A 44 10.64 -28.10 -28.92
CA PRO A 44 9.68 -27.05 -29.27
C PRO A 44 8.45 -27.04 -28.33
N LEU A 45 8.04 -28.19 -27.78
CA LEU A 45 6.96 -28.25 -26.80
C LEU A 45 7.37 -27.60 -25.48
N ARG A 46 8.60 -27.87 -25.01
CA ARG A 46 9.17 -27.20 -23.84
C ARG A 46 9.34 -25.70 -24.05
N MET A 47 9.80 -25.29 -25.23
CA MET A 47 9.95 -23.87 -25.58
C MET A 47 8.62 -23.13 -25.54
N ARG A 48 7.56 -23.69 -26.13
CA ARG A 48 6.21 -23.10 -26.06
C ARG A 48 5.68 -22.99 -24.63
N ALA A 49 5.87 -24.03 -23.82
CA ALA A 49 5.46 -24.00 -22.42
C ALA A 49 6.24 -22.94 -21.60
N LEU A 50 7.51 -22.70 -21.94
CA LEU A 50 8.30 -21.63 -21.33
C LEU A 50 7.86 -20.24 -21.80
N GLU A 51 7.54 -20.08 -23.09
CA GLU A 51 6.99 -18.83 -23.65
C GLU A 51 5.64 -18.49 -23.03
N GLU A 52 4.76 -19.48 -22.85
CA GLU A 52 3.46 -19.32 -22.20
C GLU A 52 3.64 -18.87 -20.74
N LYS A 53 4.53 -19.53 -19.98
CA LYS A 53 4.87 -19.12 -18.61
C LYS A 53 5.49 -17.72 -18.56
N LEU A 54 6.34 -17.37 -19.53
CA LEU A 54 6.97 -16.05 -19.61
C LEU A 54 5.91 -14.98 -19.85
N LEU A 55 4.94 -15.23 -20.73
CA LEU A 55 3.82 -14.34 -20.99
C LEU A 55 2.94 -14.19 -19.73
N GLU A 56 2.61 -15.30 -19.06
CA GLU A 56 1.85 -15.28 -17.81
C GLU A 56 2.54 -14.45 -16.72
N VAL A 57 3.82 -14.70 -16.48
CA VAL A 57 4.62 -13.97 -15.47
C VAL A 57 4.74 -12.50 -15.82
N ASN A 58 4.95 -12.15 -17.10
CA ASN A 58 4.97 -10.75 -17.52
C ASN A 58 3.61 -10.06 -17.33
N GLY A 59 2.51 -10.78 -17.56
CA GLY A 59 1.15 -10.30 -17.27
C GLY A 59 0.96 -9.99 -15.79
N GLN A 60 1.35 -10.93 -14.92
CA GLN A 60 1.29 -10.77 -13.46
C GLN A 60 2.19 -9.62 -12.96
N LEU A 61 3.38 -9.47 -13.56
CA LEU A 61 4.30 -8.38 -13.25
C LEU A 61 3.67 -7.03 -13.61
N SER A 62 3.14 -6.89 -14.82
CA SER A 62 2.46 -5.66 -15.27
C SER A 62 1.27 -5.29 -14.38
N GLN A 63 0.46 -6.29 -13.99
CA GLN A 63 -0.65 -6.10 -13.07
C GLN A 63 -0.19 -5.64 -11.69
N THR A 64 0.91 -6.21 -11.18
CA THR A 64 1.47 -5.86 -9.88
C THR A 64 2.09 -4.45 -9.89
N VAL A 65 2.78 -4.08 -10.97
CA VAL A 65 3.31 -2.72 -11.18
C VAL A 65 2.17 -1.71 -11.18
N THR A 66 1.12 -1.96 -11.98
CA THR A 66 -0.06 -1.08 -12.02
C THR A 66 -0.73 -0.94 -10.65
N ARG A 67 -0.78 -2.01 -9.87
CA ARG A 67 -1.30 -1.98 -8.49
C ARG A 67 -0.40 -1.16 -7.58
N ASN A 68 0.91 -1.30 -7.69
CA ASN A 68 1.87 -0.55 -6.88
C ASN A 68 1.82 0.95 -7.18
N GLU A 69 1.70 1.33 -8.45
CA GLU A 69 1.52 2.73 -8.88
C GLU A 69 0.24 3.32 -8.28
N LYS A 70 -0.90 2.61 -8.37
CA LYS A 70 -2.16 3.06 -7.76
C LYS A 70 -2.03 3.25 -6.24
N LEU A 71 -1.41 2.30 -5.55
CA LEU A 71 -1.18 2.40 -4.12
C LEU A 71 -0.30 3.59 -3.77
N THR A 72 0.75 3.83 -4.56
CA THR A 72 1.67 4.97 -4.38
C THR A 72 0.93 6.29 -4.55
N VAL A 73 0.09 6.43 -5.57
CA VAL A 73 -0.74 7.63 -5.77
C VAL A 73 -1.70 7.83 -4.58
N THR A 74 -2.38 6.77 -4.13
CA THR A 74 -3.29 6.89 -2.97
C THR A 74 -2.56 7.22 -1.67
N LEU A 75 -1.36 6.70 -1.45
CA LEU A 75 -0.53 7.04 -0.29
C LEU A 75 -0.06 8.49 -0.35
N GLN A 76 0.28 8.98 -1.53
CA GLN A 76 0.68 10.37 -1.73
C GLN A 76 -0.50 11.31 -1.43
N GLN A 77 -1.69 11.02 -1.96
CA GLN A 77 -2.92 11.77 -1.67
C GLN A 77 -3.26 11.76 -0.18
N ALA A 78 -3.18 10.59 0.48
CA ALA A 78 -3.43 10.48 1.91
C ALA A 78 -2.42 11.30 2.74
N ARG A 79 -1.14 11.31 2.33
CA ARG A 79 -0.09 12.14 2.97
C ARG A 79 -0.38 13.63 2.79
N GLU A 80 -0.82 14.05 1.61
CA GLU A 80 -1.22 15.43 1.34
C GLU A 80 -2.40 15.84 2.22
N HIS A 81 -3.45 15.02 2.31
CA HIS A 81 -4.58 15.28 3.21
C HIS A 81 -4.18 15.36 4.69
N ILE A 82 -3.25 14.51 5.14
CA ILE A 82 -2.73 14.60 6.51
C ILE A 82 -1.95 15.90 6.71
N ALA A 83 -1.18 16.34 5.71
CA ALA A 83 -0.46 17.60 5.77
C ALA A 83 -1.42 18.79 5.84
N THR A 84 -2.49 18.81 5.03
CA THR A 84 -3.49 19.89 5.09
C THR A 84 -4.22 19.91 6.42
N LEU A 85 -4.64 18.76 6.93
CA LEU A 85 -5.28 18.67 8.25
C LEU A 85 -4.34 19.11 9.36
N ARG A 86 -3.04 18.79 9.26
CA ARG A 86 -2.04 19.28 10.21
C ARG A 86 -1.86 20.79 10.15
N GLU A 87 -1.87 21.37 8.96
CA GLU A 87 -1.80 22.84 8.79
C GLU A 87 -3.05 23.52 9.35
N GLU A 88 -4.25 22.96 9.13
CA GLU A 88 -5.49 23.44 9.73
C GLU A 88 -5.46 23.34 11.27
N VAL A 89 -4.97 22.21 11.81
CA VAL A 89 -4.79 22.03 13.26
C VAL A 89 -3.73 22.99 13.82
N GLU A 90 -2.61 23.20 13.12
CA GLU A 90 -1.57 24.15 13.52
C GLU A 90 -2.11 25.58 13.53
N LYS A 91 -2.89 25.96 12.52
CA LYS A 91 -3.57 27.26 12.48
C LYS A 91 -4.56 27.42 13.63
N LEU A 92 -5.31 26.36 13.97
CA LEU A 92 -6.23 26.36 15.12
C LEU A 92 -5.50 26.40 16.47
N THR A 93 -4.22 26.00 16.52
CA THR A 93 -3.41 25.95 17.75
C THR A 93 -2.41 27.11 17.87
N GLN A 94 -2.23 27.95 16.84
CA GLN A 94 -1.41 29.15 16.95
C GLN A 94 -2.12 30.23 17.81
N PRO A 95 -1.42 30.83 18.80
CA PRO A 95 -1.95 31.95 19.57
C PRO A 95 -2.01 33.18 18.64
N PRO A 96 -3.22 33.71 18.36
CA PRO A 96 -4.04 34.38 19.37
C PRO A 96 -5.49 33.90 19.36
N SER A 97 -5.81 32.89 20.16
CA SER A 97 -7.21 32.52 20.40
C SER A 97 -7.91 33.70 21.08
N ALA A 98 -9.04 34.14 20.52
CA ALA A 98 -9.89 35.11 21.19
C ALA A 98 -10.46 34.43 22.44
N TYR A 99 -10.22 35.00 23.62
CA TYR A 99 -10.81 34.51 24.84
C TYR A 99 -12.18 35.15 25.08
N GLY A 100 -13.06 34.40 25.73
CA GLY A 100 -14.37 34.84 26.16
C GLY A 100 -14.69 34.36 27.57
N ILE A 101 -15.72 34.94 28.16
CA ILE A 101 -16.28 34.50 29.44
C ILE A 101 -17.58 33.76 29.16
N PHE A 102 -17.70 32.53 29.64
CA PHE A 102 -18.91 31.73 29.52
C PHE A 102 -20.02 32.27 30.43
N LEU A 103 -21.23 32.46 29.90
CA LEU A 103 -22.39 32.93 30.66
C LEU A 103 -23.40 31.83 30.92
N SER A 104 -23.81 31.10 29.89
CA SER A 104 -24.84 30.05 30.02
C SER A 104 -24.83 29.11 28.81
N LEU A 105 -25.20 27.86 29.06
CA LEU A 105 -25.56 26.90 28.02
C LEU A 105 -27.03 27.09 27.65
N ASN A 106 -27.33 27.07 26.36
CA ASN A 106 -28.70 27.13 25.84
C ASN A 106 -29.21 25.71 25.52
N ASP A 107 -30.53 25.54 25.48
CA ASP A 107 -31.19 24.24 25.22
C ASP A 107 -30.88 23.65 23.83
N ASP A 108 -30.41 24.48 22.90
CA ASP A 108 -30.02 24.11 21.53
C ASP A 108 -28.56 23.65 21.42
N GLY A 109 -27.82 23.58 22.54
CA GLY A 109 -26.39 23.24 22.56
C GLY A 109 -25.47 24.41 22.20
N SER A 110 -26.00 25.63 22.03
CA SER A 110 -25.18 26.83 21.88
C SER A 110 -24.78 27.42 23.24
N ALA A 111 -23.70 28.18 23.26
CA ALA A 111 -23.24 28.91 24.44
C ALA A 111 -23.44 30.40 24.27
N ASP A 112 -23.92 31.05 25.32
CA ASP A 112 -23.85 32.50 25.43
C ASP A 112 -22.50 32.87 26.10
N ILE A 113 -21.71 33.72 25.44
CA ILE A 113 -20.41 34.19 25.92
C ILE A 113 -20.33 35.72 25.89
N ILE A 114 -19.38 36.28 26.63
CA ILE A 114 -18.93 37.66 26.46
C ILE A 114 -17.52 37.64 25.89
N THR A 115 -17.33 38.29 24.75
CA THR A 115 -16.00 38.57 24.19
C THR A 115 -15.92 40.02 23.76
N SER A 116 -14.78 40.67 24.00
CA SER A 116 -14.54 42.08 23.63
C SER A 116 -15.66 43.05 24.09
N GLY A 117 -16.28 42.79 25.25
CA GLY A 117 -17.35 43.60 25.83
C GLY A 117 -18.74 43.43 25.21
N ARG A 118 -18.94 42.46 24.30
CA ARG A 118 -20.24 42.17 23.67
C ARG A 118 -20.70 40.76 24.01
N LYS A 119 -22.01 40.62 24.26
CA LYS A 119 -22.64 39.30 24.41
C LYS A 119 -22.86 38.69 23.03
N MET A 120 -22.42 37.46 22.84
CA MET A 120 -22.55 36.70 21.60
C MET A 120 -23.05 35.29 21.90
N ARG A 121 -23.85 34.74 20.98
CA ARG A 121 -24.25 33.34 20.98
C ARG A 121 -23.40 32.60 19.99
N VAL A 122 -22.75 31.53 20.43
CA VAL A 122 -21.74 30.80 19.66
C VAL A 122 -21.99 29.29 19.73
N SER A 123 -21.51 28.57 18.73
CA SER A 123 -21.50 27.11 18.76
C SER A 123 -20.41 26.59 19.70
N MET A 124 -20.65 25.42 20.28
CA MET A 124 -19.68 24.71 21.12
C MET A 124 -19.21 23.44 20.40
N HIS A 125 -17.96 23.07 20.60
CA HIS A 125 -17.45 21.79 20.14
C HIS A 125 -18.16 20.64 20.89
N PRO A 126 -18.55 19.53 20.22
CA PRO A 126 -19.29 18.44 20.86
C PRO A 126 -18.63 17.87 22.13
N ASP A 127 -17.30 17.81 22.13
CA ASP A 127 -16.52 17.29 23.26
C ASP A 127 -16.66 18.10 24.55
N LEU A 128 -17.10 19.35 24.47
CA LEU A 128 -17.27 20.25 25.62
C LEU A 128 -18.70 20.30 26.16
N LEU A 129 -19.68 19.74 25.44
CA LEU A 129 -21.08 19.75 25.87
C LEU A 129 -21.31 18.90 27.13
N ASP A 130 -20.49 17.87 27.31
CA ASP A 130 -20.53 16.97 28.46
C ASP A 130 -19.59 17.43 29.60
N GLU A 131 -18.79 18.49 29.38
CA GLU A 131 -17.91 19.04 30.41
C GLU A 131 -18.68 19.97 31.36
N GLU A 132 -18.34 19.91 32.66
CA GLU A 132 -18.88 20.84 33.66
C GLU A 132 -18.24 22.22 33.51
N ILE A 133 -18.73 23.01 32.54
CA ILE A 133 -18.32 24.41 32.37
C ILE A 133 -19.12 25.30 33.31
N THR A 134 -18.40 26.05 34.14
CA THR A 134 -19.00 26.95 35.12
C THR A 134 -19.22 28.35 34.54
N ILE A 135 -20.28 29.02 35.01
CA ILE A 135 -20.56 30.42 34.65
C ILE A 135 -19.40 31.29 35.15
N GLY A 136 -18.87 32.15 34.27
CA GLY A 136 -17.71 33.00 34.56
C GLY A 136 -16.37 32.38 34.16
N GLN A 137 -16.36 31.15 33.67
CA GLN A 137 -15.14 30.47 33.22
C GLN A 137 -14.59 31.07 31.92
N GLU A 138 -13.26 31.15 31.82
CA GLU A 138 -12.57 31.59 30.61
C GLU A 138 -12.61 30.47 29.55
N VAL A 139 -13.04 30.80 28.34
CA VAL A 139 -13.13 29.88 27.21
C VAL A 139 -12.30 30.38 26.03
N ALA A 140 -11.66 29.47 25.32
CA ALA A 140 -10.93 29.76 24.09
C ALA A 140 -11.85 29.60 22.88
N LEU A 141 -11.78 30.57 21.96
CA LEU A 141 -12.56 30.60 20.74
C LEU A 141 -11.66 30.38 19.53
N ASN A 142 -12.19 29.71 18.51
CA ASN A 142 -11.56 29.63 17.18
C ASN A 142 -11.89 30.86 16.30
N ASP A 143 -11.36 30.89 15.07
CA ASP A 143 -11.60 31.96 14.08
C ASP A 143 -13.09 32.16 13.73
N SER A 144 -13.91 31.13 13.91
CA SER A 144 -15.37 31.16 13.69
C SER A 144 -16.14 31.54 14.96
N PHE A 145 -15.45 31.98 16.02
CA PHE A 145 -16.00 32.26 17.35
C PHE A 145 -16.66 31.06 18.05
N ALA A 146 -16.35 29.82 17.65
CA ALA A 146 -16.83 28.63 18.35
C ALA A 146 -15.95 28.30 19.55
N VAL A 147 -16.57 27.81 20.63
CA VAL A 147 -15.87 27.40 21.85
C VAL A 147 -15.15 26.07 21.61
N ILE A 148 -13.82 26.07 21.78
CA ILE A 148 -12.96 24.90 21.54
C ILE A 148 -12.28 24.37 22.81
N PHE A 149 -12.21 25.17 23.87
CA PHE A 149 -11.61 24.77 25.14
C PHE A 149 -12.15 25.61 26.29
N ALA A 150 -12.39 25.01 27.45
CA ALA A 150 -12.74 25.70 28.68
C ALA A 150 -11.58 25.61 29.67
N ARG A 151 -11.10 26.76 30.16
CA ARG A 151 -9.98 26.82 31.11
C ARG A 151 -10.51 26.82 32.53
N SER A 152 -10.16 25.83 33.33
CA SER A 152 -10.48 25.85 34.76
C SER A 152 -9.70 26.98 35.45
N PRO A 153 -10.34 27.79 36.32
CA PRO A 153 -9.59 28.69 37.19
C PRO A 153 -8.74 27.85 38.15
N GLU A 154 -7.43 28.10 38.20
CA GLU A 154 -6.57 27.67 39.32
C GLU A 154 -6.93 28.42 40.61
#